data_AF-A0A6A4GKV7-F1
#
_entry.id   AF-A0A6A4GKV7-F1
#
_cell.length_a   1.000
_cell.length_b   1.000
_cell.length_c   1.000
_cell.angle_alpha   90.00
_cell.angle_beta   90.00
_cell.angle_gamma   90.00
#
_symmetry.space_group_name_H-M   'P 1'
#
loop_
_entity.id
_entity.type
_entity.pdbx_description
1 polymer ?
#
loop_
_entity_poly.entity_id
_entity_poly.type
_entity_poly.pdbx_seq_one_letter_code
_entity_poly.pdbx_strand_id
1 'polypeptide(L)'
;MIKDIYHGKTGDQPVCLKVLRLIMEPDEQVRENIRKRFCNEALVWRQLKHRNILPLLGISAELFKPSFCIISPWMDNKDIITFLKRNPAHNRSQALLDVASGISYLHSMDPPIVHGDIRGGNILVADDLRCCIADFGLSLITADSQTWTIDMTSTLKGSMRWMAPELFHHDGSLDLTRNLNRPSRDIYAFGCTILEILTLQPPFYDRTDYMVLTALMAGERPARPNNVWYPDEIWDLTTRCWAQEATARPTVHEVYSASKTQSQLHLRISAKLGAS
;
A
#
# COMPACT_ATOMS: atom_id res chain seq x y z
N MET A 1 10.70 -11.36 2.04
CA MET A 1 11.12 -11.76 0.67
C MET A 1 11.90 -10.61 0.05
N ILE A 2 13.20 -10.78 -0.24
CA ILE A 2 14.02 -9.72 -0.86
C ILE A 2 13.74 -9.72 -2.37
N LYS A 3 13.37 -8.55 -2.91
CA LYS A 3 13.01 -8.33 -4.32
C LYS A 3 14.10 -7.48 -4.95
N ASP A 4 14.68 -7.94 -6.06
CA ASP A 4 15.55 -7.10 -6.87
C ASP A 4 14.74 -6.43 -7.98
N ILE A 5 15.01 -5.15 -8.22
CA ILE A 5 14.33 -4.36 -9.24
C ILE A 5 15.35 -4.03 -10.33
N TYR A 6 15.06 -4.47 -11.56
CA TYR A 6 15.88 -4.16 -12.73
C TYR A 6 15.08 -3.30 -13.71
N HIS A 7 15.77 -2.38 -14.37
CA HIS A 7 15.23 -1.63 -15.49
C HIS A 7 15.46 -2.43 -16.78
N GLY A 8 14.40 -2.64 -17.55
CA GLY A 8 14.42 -3.34 -18.85
C GLY A 8 13.68 -2.57 -19.93
N LYS A 9 13.52 -3.19 -21.10
CA LYS A 9 12.70 -2.66 -22.21
C LYS A 9 11.90 -3.78 -22.88
N THR A 10 10.71 -3.47 -23.39
CA THR A 10 9.93 -4.32 -24.29
C THR A 10 9.62 -3.51 -25.54
N GLY A 11 10.36 -3.76 -26.63
CA GLY A 11 10.45 -2.79 -27.73
C GLY A 11 11.06 -1.48 -27.23
N ASP A 12 10.41 -0.35 -27.52
CA ASP A 12 10.83 0.97 -27.03
C ASP A 12 10.28 1.33 -25.65
N GLN A 13 9.37 0.53 -25.09
CA GLN A 13 8.72 0.82 -23.81
C GLN A 13 9.62 0.38 -22.64
N PRO A 14 9.98 1.29 -21.71
CA PRO A 14 10.75 0.94 -20.52
C PRO A 14 9.88 0.15 -19.53
N VAL A 15 10.45 -0.91 -18.96
CA VAL A 15 9.73 -1.82 -18.05
C VAL A 15 10.52 -2.06 -16.77
N CYS A 16 9.79 -2.26 -15.68
CA CYS A 16 10.31 -2.72 -14.41
C CYS A 16 10.25 -4.25 -14.36
N LEU A 17 11.41 -4.88 -14.13
CA LEU A 17 11.56 -6.32 -13.93
C LEU A 17 11.81 -6.57 -12.44
N LYS A 18 10.79 -7.07 -11.75
CA LYS A 18 10.85 -7.38 -10.32
C LYS A 18 11.14 -8.86 -10.13
N VAL A 19 12.36 -9.20 -9.72
CA VAL A 19 12.86 -10.57 -9.64
C VAL A 19 12.69 -11.11 -8.22
N LEU A 20 12.10 -12.29 -8.10
CA LEU A 20 12.00 -13.01 -6.83
C LEU A 20 13.25 -13.86 -6.61
N ARG A 21 13.99 -13.62 -5.53
CA ARG A 21 15.15 -14.46 -5.18
C ARG A 21 14.68 -15.83 -4.65
N LEU A 22 14.61 -16.82 -5.54
CA LEU A 22 14.31 -18.22 -5.19
C LEU A 22 15.56 -19.06 -4.92
N ILE A 23 16.73 -18.60 -5.39
CA ILE A 23 17.98 -19.37 -5.37
C ILE A 23 18.47 -19.67 -3.94
N MET A 24 18.02 -18.89 -2.95
CA MET A 24 18.42 -19.07 -1.55
C MET A 24 17.62 -20.14 -0.79
N GLU A 25 16.56 -20.70 -1.38
CA GLU A 25 15.70 -21.69 -0.71
C GLU A 25 16.08 -23.11 -1.11
N PRO A 26 16.79 -23.88 -0.25
CA PRO A 26 17.23 -25.24 -0.57
C PRO A 26 16.06 -26.24 -0.66
N ASP A 27 14.93 -26.00 0.01
CA ASP A 27 13.79 -26.91 0.02
C ASP A 27 12.93 -26.77 -1.25
N GLU A 28 12.78 -27.86 -1.99
CA GLU A 28 12.00 -27.90 -3.24
C GLU A 28 10.50 -27.68 -3.04
N GLN A 29 9.94 -28.22 -1.96
CA GLN A 29 8.53 -28.05 -1.64
C GLN A 29 8.24 -26.60 -1.25
N VAL A 30 9.15 -25.95 -0.53
CA VAL A 30 9.07 -24.53 -0.20
C VAL A 30 9.17 -23.68 -1.48
N ARG A 31 10.12 -23.97 -2.38
CA ARG A 31 10.20 -23.27 -3.68
C ARG A 31 8.92 -23.40 -4.51
N GLU A 32 8.35 -24.60 -4.59
CA GLU A 32 7.10 -24.85 -5.32
C GLU A 32 5.92 -24.09 -4.70
N ASN A 33 5.85 -24.02 -3.37
CA ASN A 33 4.84 -23.24 -2.67
C ASN A 33 5.00 -21.72 -2.93
N ILE A 34 6.23 -21.20 -2.94
CA ILE A 34 6.50 -19.80 -3.30
C ILE A 34 6.07 -19.54 -4.75
N ARG A 35 6.38 -20.46 -5.67
CA ARG A 35 6.01 -20.35 -7.09
C ARG A 35 4.50 -20.34 -7.29
N LYS A 36 3.75 -21.23 -6.62
CA LYS A 36 2.28 -21.25 -6.69
C LYS A 36 1.68 -19.93 -6.18
N ARG A 37 2.17 -19.42 -5.05
CA ARG A 37 1.72 -18.14 -4.48
C ARG A 37 1.99 -16.97 -5.45
N PHE A 38 3.17 -16.94 -6.04
CA PHE A 38 3.54 -15.95 -7.04
C PHE A 38 2.63 -15.98 -8.27
N CYS A 39 2.37 -17.16 -8.82
CA CYS A 39 1.48 -17.31 -9.97
C CYS A 39 0.06 -16.84 -9.65
N ASN A 40 -0.47 -17.19 -8.46
CA ASN A 40 -1.80 -16.74 -8.03
C ASN A 40 -1.87 -15.21 -7.92
N GLU A 41 -0.84 -14.57 -7.36
CA GLU A 41 -0.73 -13.12 -7.28
C GLU A 41 -0.72 -12.48 -8.68
N ALA A 42 0.12 -12.98 -9.59
CA ALA A 42 0.19 -12.49 -10.95
C ALA A 42 -1.17 -12.66 -11.68
N LEU A 43 -1.89 -13.76 -11.44
CA LEU A 43 -3.21 -13.99 -12.01
C LEU A 43 -4.25 -13.00 -11.51
N VAL A 44 -4.27 -12.70 -10.20
CA VAL A 44 -5.17 -11.69 -9.63
C VAL A 44 -4.81 -10.32 -10.19
N TRP A 45 -3.53 -9.94 -10.13
CA TRP A 45 -3.06 -8.63 -10.60
C TRP A 45 -3.32 -8.42 -12.09
N ARG A 46 -3.17 -9.45 -12.94
CA ARG A 46 -3.49 -9.41 -14.38
C ARG A 46 -4.93 -9.00 -14.67
N GLN A 47 -5.87 -9.32 -13.77
CA GLN A 47 -7.29 -9.03 -13.95
C GLN A 47 -7.65 -7.59 -13.56
N LEU A 48 -6.78 -6.90 -12.82
CA LEU A 48 -7.02 -5.55 -12.34
C LEU A 48 -6.85 -4.53 -13.48
N LYS A 49 -7.89 -3.75 -13.73
CA LYS A 49 -7.94 -2.71 -14.76
C LYS A 49 -8.52 -1.43 -14.20
N HIS A 50 -7.65 -0.58 -13.68
CA HIS A 50 -8.03 0.73 -13.16
C HIS A 50 -6.86 1.70 -13.29
N ARG A 51 -7.14 2.98 -13.56
CA ARG A 51 -6.10 3.99 -13.78
C ARG A 51 -5.15 4.07 -12.58
N ASN A 52 -5.65 4.04 -11.35
CA ASN A 52 -4.85 4.14 -10.13
C ASN A 52 -4.32 2.79 -9.61
N ILE A 53 -4.25 1.77 -10.46
CA ILE A 53 -3.61 0.48 -10.19
C ILE A 53 -2.50 0.30 -11.23
N LEU A 54 -1.27 0.03 -10.79
CA LEU A 54 -0.16 -0.24 -11.69
C LEU A 54 -0.52 -1.48 -12.54
N PRO A 55 -0.46 -1.44 -13.88
CA PRO A 55 -0.81 -2.61 -14.68
C PRO A 55 0.30 -3.66 -14.63
N LEU A 56 -0.11 -4.93 -14.67
CA LEU A 56 0.79 -6.05 -14.90
C LEU A 56 0.96 -6.26 -16.42
N LEU A 57 2.18 -6.12 -16.93
CA LEU A 57 2.48 -6.35 -18.35
C LEU A 57 2.72 -7.85 -18.63
N GLY A 58 3.32 -8.56 -17.68
CA GLY A 58 3.55 -9.99 -17.81
C GLY A 58 4.41 -10.58 -16.72
N ILE A 59 4.78 -11.85 -16.90
CA ILE A 59 5.73 -12.58 -16.06
C ILE A 59 6.74 -13.28 -16.95
N SER A 60 7.95 -13.50 -16.45
CA SER A 60 8.93 -14.36 -17.13
C SER A 60 9.54 -15.37 -16.18
N ALA A 61 9.54 -16.63 -16.60
CA ALA A 61 10.24 -17.73 -15.96
C ALA A 61 11.62 -18.00 -16.60
N GLU A 62 11.97 -17.26 -17.66
CA GLU A 62 13.14 -17.54 -18.48
C GLU A 62 14.28 -16.56 -18.24
N LEU A 63 13.95 -15.27 -18.08
CA LEU A 63 14.95 -14.19 -17.98
C LEU A 63 15.89 -14.35 -16.78
N PHE A 64 15.44 -14.98 -15.69
CA PHE A 64 16.18 -15.05 -14.42
C PHE A 64 16.24 -16.47 -13.83
N LYS A 65 16.22 -17.53 -14.66
CA LYS A 65 16.24 -18.93 -14.17
C LYS A 65 17.32 -19.16 -13.10
N PRO A 66 17.00 -19.87 -11.99
CA PRO A 66 15.73 -20.55 -11.68
C PRO A 66 14.66 -19.65 -11.04
N SER A 67 14.90 -18.34 -10.98
CA SER A 67 13.96 -17.34 -10.46
C SER A 67 12.94 -16.88 -11.50
N PHE A 68 11.87 -16.25 -11.02
CA PHE A 68 10.83 -15.64 -11.85
C PHE A 68 10.87 -14.12 -11.70
N CYS A 69 10.40 -13.40 -12.71
CA CYS A 69 10.19 -11.96 -12.61
C CYS A 69 8.79 -11.52 -13.02
N ILE A 70 8.31 -10.48 -12.36
CA ILE A 70 7.12 -9.73 -12.75
C ILE A 70 7.55 -8.54 -13.60
N ILE A 71 6.77 -8.28 -14.65
CA ILE A 71 7.00 -7.19 -15.59
C ILE A 71 5.85 -6.18 -15.45
N SER A 72 6.18 -4.93 -15.17
CA SER A 72 5.25 -3.79 -15.10
C SER A 72 5.87 -2.57 -15.78
N PRO A 73 5.12 -1.49 -16.06
CA PRO A 73 5.73 -0.27 -16.59
C PRO A 73 6.82 0.25 -15.64
N TRP A 74 7.90 0.79 -16.21
CA TRP A 74 8.84 1.57 -15.43
C TRP A 74 8.22 2.92 -15.06
N MET A 75 8.41 3.37 -13.83
CA MET A 75 7.83 4.61 -13.30
C MET A 75 8.97 5.56 -12.91
N ASP A 76 9.34 6.48 -13.80
CA ASP A 76 10.51 7.37 -13.61
C ASP A 76 10.38 8.30 -12.41
N ASN A 77 9.15 8.69 -12.09
CA ASN A 77 8.82 9.50 -10.92
C ASN A 77 8.94 8.74 -9.58
N LYS A 78 9.19 7.42 -9.61
CA LYS A 78 9.36 6.54 -8.44
C LYS A 78 8.12 6.51 -7.55
N ASP A 79 8.30 6.19 -6.27
CA ASP A 79 7.26 6.21 -5.25
C ASP A 79 6.86 7.65 -4.85
N ILE A 80 5.65 7.81 -4.33
CA ILE A 80 5.07 9.12 -4.00
C ILE A 80 5.88 9.90 -2.97
N ILE A 81 6.58 9.24 -2.03
CA ILE A 81 7.38 9.92 -1.02
C ILE A 81 8.64 10.48 -1.66
N THR A 82 9.33 9.68 -2.46
CA THR A 82 10.49 10.13 -3.24
C THR A 82 10.10 11.25 -4.23
N PHE A 83 8.94 11.11 -4.87
CA PHE A 83 8.42 12.10 -5.80
C PHE A 83 8.13 13.44 -5.11
N LEU A 84 7.40 13.44 -3.99
CA LEU A 84 7.02 14.66 -3.26
C LEU A 84 8.21 15.37 -2.61
N LYS A 85 9.26 14.65 -2.23
CA LYS A 85 10.53 15.27 -1.78
C LYS A 85 11.17 16.11 -2.88
N ARG A 86 11.02 15.71 -4.14
CA ARG A 86 11.53 16.44 -5.32
C ARG A 86 10.54 17.49 -5.84
N ASN A 87 9.25 17.27 -5.62
CA ASN A 87 8.15 18.08 -6.11
C ASN A 87 7.25 18.54 -4.96
N PRO A 88 7.75 19.39 -4.04
CA PRO A 88 7.03 19.74 -2.81
C PRO A 88 5.70 20.47 -3.07
N ALA A 89 5.55 21.13 -4.23
CA ALA A 89 4.36 21.85 -4.65
C ALA A 89 3.27 20.96 -5.28
N HIS A 90 3.53 19.65 -5.49
CA HIS A 90 2.52 18.77 -6.08
C HIS A 90 1.28 18.66 -5.18
N ASN A 91 0.12 18.56 -5.82
CA ASN A 91 -1.18 18.50 -5.16
C ASN A 91 -1.38 17.17 -4.42
N ARG A 92 -1.08 17.18 -3.12
CA ARG A 92 -1.27 16.02 -2.22
C ARG A 92 -2.73 15.58 -2.15
N SER A 93 -3.71 16.49 -2.22
CA SER A 93 -5.13 16.12 -2.21
C SER A 93 -5.51 15.28 -3.43
N GLN A 94 -4.93 15.58 -4.59
CA GLN A 94 -5.13 14.76 -5.79
C GLN A 94 -4.44 13.39 -5.66
N ALA A 95 -3.24 13.33 -5.09
CA ALA A 95 -2.55 12.07 -4.82
C ALA A 95 -3.37 11.17 -3.86
N LEU A 96 -3.93 11.73 -2.78
CA LEU A 96 -4.80 11.01 -1.85
C LEU A 96 -6.07 10.50 -2.53
N LEU A 97 -6.69 11.31 -3.39
CA LEU A 97 -7.85 10.89 -4.18
C LEU A 97 -7.52 9.73 -5.12
N ASP A 98 -6.39 9.80 -5.82
CA ASP A 98 -5.94 8.73 -6.71
C ASP A 98 -5.75 7.41 -5.95
N VAL A 99 -5.12 7.45 -4.78
CA VAL A 99 -4.94 6.27 -3.92
C VAL A 99 -6.28 5.74 -3.42
N ALA A 100 -7.15 6.60 -2.90
CA ALA A 100 -8.49 6.21 -2.45
C ALA A 100 -9.32 5.59 -3.58
N SER A 101 -9.18 6.10 -4.81
CA SER A 101 -9.82 5.53 -6.01
C SER A 101 -9.30 4.13 -6.33
N GLY A 102 -7.99 3.91 -6.19
CA GLY A 102 -7.39 2.58 -6.35
C GLY A 102 -7.89 1.58 -5.31
N ILE A 103 -7.91 1.96 -4.03
CA ILE A 103 -8.43 1.09 -2.95
C ILE A 103 -9.92 0.81 -3.17
N SER A 104 -10.72 1.83 -3.52
CA SER A 104 -12.15 1.66 -3.83
C SER A 104 -12.39 0.67 -4.96
N TYR A 105 -11.54 0.70 -6.00
CA TYR A 105 -11.62 -0.28 -7.08
C TYR A 105 -11.35 -1.70 -6.58
N LEU A 106 -10.27 -1.92 -5.82
CA LEU A 106 -9.93 -3.24 -5.28
C LEU A 106 -11.03 -3.81 -4.38
N HIS A 107 -11.59 -2.98 -3.50
CA HIS A 107 -12.65 -3.36 -2.58
C HIS A 107 -14.00 -3.58 -3.27
N SER A 108 -14.18 -3.05 -4.49
CA SER A 108 -15.39 -3.26 -5.30
C SER A 108 -15.40 -4.58 -6.08
N MET A 109 -14.27 -5.30 -6.12
CA MET A 109 -14.18 -6.61 -6.77
C MET A 109 -15.03 -7.65 -6.04
N ASP A 110 -15.38 -8.74 -6.73
CA ASP A 110 -16.14 -9.87 -6.14
C ASP A 110 -15.33 -11.18 -6.28
N PRO A 111 -14.77 -11.72 -5.17
CA PRO A 111 -14.78 -11.14 -3.82
C PRO A 111 -13.88 -9.89 -3.70
N PRO A 112 -14.09 -9.02 -2.68
CA PRO A 112 -13.25 -7.85 -2.45
C PRO A 112 -11.78 -8.20 -2.31
N ILE A 113 -10.92 -7.47 -3.03
CA ILE A 113 -9.47 -7.67 -2.97
C ILE A 113 -8.88 -6.71 -1.93
N VAL A 114 -8.14 -7.26 -0.98
CA VAL A 114 -7.41 -6.49 0.04
C VAL A 114 -5.95 -6.44 -0.34
N HIS A 115 -5.39 -5.23 -0.45
CA HIS A 115 -4.00 -5.04 -0.86
C HIS A 115 -3.02 -5.49 0.25
N GLY A 116 -3.27 -5.09 1.50
CA GLY A 116 -2.52 -5.53 2.67
C GLY A 116 -1.19 -4.82 2.93
N ASP A 117 -0.65 -4.06 1.98
CA ASP A 117 0.58 -3.24 2.15
C ASP A 117 0.42 -1.84 1.54
N ILE A 118 -0.67 -1.13 1.87
CA ILE A 118 -0.87 0.26 1.43
C ILE A 118 0.08 1.18 2.22
N ARG A 119 1.03 1.79 1.50
CA ARG A 119 2.00 2.77 2.04
C ARG A 119 2.63 3.57 0.91
N GLY A 120 3.24 4.70 1.22
CA GLY A 120 3.89 5.60 0.26
C GLY A 120 4.89 4.88 -0.65
N GLY A 121 5.71 3.99 -0.11
CA GLY A 121 6.67 3.21 -0.90
C GLY A 121 6.06 2.22 -1.92
N ASN A 122 4.74 1.97 -1.86
CA ASN A 122 4.00 1.13 -2.81
C ASN A 122 3.03 1.94 -3.69
N ILE A 123 3.10 3.27 -3.63
CA ILE A 123 2.33 4.16 -4.50
C ILE A 123 3.30 4.78 -5.49
N LEU A 124 3.27 4.34 -6.74
CA LEU A 124 4.13 4.87 -7.79
C LEU A 124 3.45 6.04 -8.51
N VAL A 125 4.26 6.97 -9.01
CA VAL A 125 3.78 8.14 -9.75
C VAL A 125 4.05 7.94 -11.25
N ALA A 126 3.02 8.04 -12.07
CA ALA A 126 3.12 7.95 -13.53
C ALA A 126 3.62 9.27 -14.14
N ASP A 127 3.95 9.25 -15.43
CA ASP A 127 4.42 10.44 -16.16
C ASP A 127 3.34 11.52 -16.27
N ASP A 128 2.07 11.14 -16.30
CA ASP A 128 0.92 12.03 -16.21
C ASP A 128 0.63 12.51 -14.77
N LEU A 129 1.60 12.33 -13.86
CA LEU A 129 1.60 12.72 -12.45
C LEU A 129 0.54 12.03 -11.57
N ARG A 130 -0.04 10.95 -12.09
CA ARG A 130 -1.11 10.22 -11.44
C ARG A 130 -0.56 9.13 -10.54
N CYS A 131 -1.17 8.93 -9.38
CA CYS A 131 -0.72 7.91 -8.44
C CYS A 131 -1.33 6.53 -8.76
N CYS A 132 -0.50 5.50 -8.70
CA CYS A 132 -0.87 4.10 -8.96
C CYS A 132 -0.43 3.21 -7.80
N ILE A 133 -1.35 2.42 -7.25
CA ILE A 133 -1.02 1.40 -6.25
C ILE A 133 -0.26 0.27 -6.94
N ALA A 134 0.85 -0.14 -6.35
CA ALA A 134 1.75 -1.16 -6.84
C ALA A 134 2.08 -2.18 -5.73
N ASP A 135 2.80 -3.24 -6.12
CA ASP A 135 3.25 -4.31 -5.22
C ASP A 135 2.12 -5.12 -4.56
N PHE A 136 1.34 -5.80 -5.40
CA PHE A 136 0.32 -6.78 -5.01
C PHE A 136 0.91 -8.06 -4.35
N GLY A 137 2.24 -8.07 -4.14
CA GLY A 137 3.15 -9.08 -3.59
C GLY A 137 2.70 -9.87 -2.37
N LEU A 138 1.76 -9.31 -1.62
CA LEU A 138 1.45 -9.71 -0.24
C LEU A 138 -0.05 -9.90 0.00
N SER A 139 -0.90 -9.55 -0.96
CA SER A 139 -2.37 -9.55 -0.85
C SER A 139 -2.94 -10.94 -0.49
N LEU A 140 -2.28 -12.02 -0.94
CA LEU A 140 -2.74 -13.41 -0.75
C LEU A 140 -1.85 -14.27 0.17
N ILE A 141 -0.62 -13.87 0.47
CA ILE A 141 0.28 -14.67 1.32
C ILE A 141 -0.27 -14.77 2.75
N THR A 142 -1.05 -13.78 3.17
CA THR A 142 -1.65 -13.68 4.51
C THR A 142 -3.04 -14.30 4.61
N ALA A 143 -3.63 -14.75 3.50
CA ALA A 143 -4.97 -15.32 3.49
C ALA A 143 -4.98 -16.83 3.85
N ASP A 144 -3.96 -17.57 3.42
CA ASP A 144 -3.87 -19.03 3.60
C ASP A 144 -2.90 -19.46 4.71
N SER A 145 -2.07 -18.56 5.25
CA SER A 145 -1.26 -18.86 6.43
C SER A 145 -2.09 -18.66 7.70
N GLN A 146 -2.81 -19.69 8.13
CA GLN A 146 -3.40 -19.75 9.49
C GLN A 146 -2.32 -19.68 10.59
N THR A 147 -1.06 -19.90 10.22
CA THR A 147 0.11 -19.72 11.05
C THR A 147 0.92 -18.54 10.50
N TRP A 148 0.76 -17.37 11.11
CA TRP A 148 1.86 -16.42 11.14
C TRP A 148 2.90 -17.04 12.06
N THR A 149 3.81 -17.85 11.51
CA THR A 149 4.95 -18.34 12.27
C THR A 149 5.72 -17.13 12.78
N ILE A 150 6.15 -17.22 14.04
CA ILE A 150 6.93 -16.23 14.80
C ILE A 150 8.29 -15.94 14.14
N ASP A 151 8.56 -16.48 12.95
CA ASP A 151 9.59 -15.98 12.06
C ASP A 151 9.15 -14.63 11.51
N MET A 152 9.55 -13.59 12.25
CA MET A 152 9.70 -12.20 11.82
C MET A 152 10.54 -12.12 10.54
N THR A 153 10.00 -12.59 9.41
CA THR A 153 10.71 -12.51 8.14
C THR A 153 10.91 -11.04 7.79
N SER A 154 12.00 -10.76 7.07
CA SER A 154 12.43 -9.48 6.46
C SER A 154 11.33 -8.52 5.95
N THR A 155 10.12 -9.01 5.73
CA THR A 155 8.94 -8.29 5.24
C THR A 155 8.18 -7.52 6.33
N LEU A 156 8.24 -7.93 7.61
CA LEU A 156 7.77 -7.11 8.76
C LEU A 156 8.69 -5.90 9.00
N LYS A 157 9.95 -6.02 8.58
CA LYS A 157 11.00 -5.01 8.73
C LYS A 157 10.77 -3.88 7.72
N GLY A 158 9.84 -2.99 8.04
CA GLY A 158 9.61 -1.76 7.30
C GLY A 158 8.15 -1.42 6.97
N SER A 159 7.17 -2.34 7.15
CA SER A 159 5.74 -2.05 6.93
C SER A 159 4.87 -2.14 8.20
N MET A 160 5.45 -2.58 9.34
CA MET A 160 4.74 -2.71 10.62
C MET A 160 3.95 -1.46 11.03
N ARG A 161 4.44 -0.26 10.69
CA ARG A 161 3.84 1.03 11.05
C ARG A 161 2.51 1.32 10.34
N TRP A 162 2.19 0.59 9.27
CA TRP A 162 0.92 0.69 8.53
C TRP A 162 0.00 -0.50 8.82
N MET A 163 0.43 -1.46 9.64
CA MET A 163 -0.37 -2.64 9.98
C MET A 163 -1.43 -2.30 11.03
N ALA A 164 -2.65 -2.75 10.78
CA ALA A 164 -3.77 -2.56 11.68
C ALA A 164 -3.59 -3.35 13.00
N PRO A 165 -4.01 -2.81 14.16
CA PRO A 165 -3.71 -3.36 15.49
C PRO A 165 -4.25 -4.77 15.73
N GLU A 166 -5.37 -5.12 15.09
CA GLU A 166 -5.99 -6.45 15.18
C GLU A 166 -5.11 -7.58 14.62
N LEU A 167 -4.05 -7.24 13.87
CA LEU A 167 -3.03 -8.20 13.40
C LEU A 167 -2.09 -8.65 14.52
N PHE A 168 -2.01 -7.90 15.63
CA PHE A 168 -1.08 -8.17 16.74
C PHE A 168 -1.76 -8.75 17.98
N HIS A 169 -3.09 -8.77 18.02
CA HIS A 169 -3.83 -9.33 19.14
C HIS A 169 -4.00 -10.83 18.91
N HIS A 170 -3.40 -11.65 19.77
CA HIS A 170 -3.53 -13.11 19.76
C HIS A 170 -4.26 -13.51 21.05
N ASP A 171 -5.59 -13.57 21.00
CA ASP A 171 -6.43 -13.93 22.17
C ASP A 171 -6.72 -15.44 22.20
N GLY A 172 -5.89 -16.29 21.58
CA GLY A 172 -6.06 -17.74 21.56
C GLY A 172 -7.35 -18.27 20.92
N SER A 173 -8.29 -17.39 20.56
CA SER A 173 -9.54 -17.73 19.91
C SER A 173 -9.30 -17.73 18.40
N LEU A 174 -9.63 -18.86 17.77
CA LEU A 174 -9.74 -19.03 16.32
C LEU A 174 -10.99 -18.26 15.81
N ASP A 175 -11.17 -17.02 16.25
CA ASP A 175 -12.44 -16.35 16.08
C ASP A 175 -12.59 -15.87 14.63
N LEU A 176 -13.59 -16.46 13.98
CA LEU A 176 -13.94 -16.32 12.57
C LEU A 176 -14.27 -14.86 12.19
N THR A 177 -14.47 -13.99 13.19
CA THR A 177 -14.67 -12.54 13.08
C THR A 177 -13.44 -11.79 12.55
N ARG A 178 -12.21 -12.28 12.81
CA ARG A 178 -10.95 -11.71 12.27
C ARG A 178 -10.86 -11.74 10.74
N ASN A 179 -11.66 -12.61 10.09
CA ASN A 179 -11.71 -12.74 8.63
C ASN A 179 -12.77 -11.87 7.94
N LEU A 180 -13.74 -11.32 8.68
CA LEU A 180 -14.89 -10.65 8.07
C LEU A 180 -14.61 -9.20 7.63
N ASN A 181 -13.65 -8.51 8.26
CA ASN A 181 -13.36 -7.09 7.98
C ASN A 181 -11.98 -6.85 7.36
N ARG A 182 -11.49 -7.77 6.52
CA ARG A 182 -10.18 -7.62 5.86
C ARG A 182 -10.00 -6.29 5.09
N PRO A 183 -11.01 -5.74 4.38
CA PRO A 183 -10.88 -4.43 3.71
C PRO A 183 -10.57 -3.27 4.66
N SER A 184 -11.02 -3.32 5.91
CA SER A 184 -10.74 -2.28 6.91
C SER A 184 -9.26 -2.15 7.27
N ARG A 185 -8.43 -3.16 6.93
CA ARG A 185 -6.97 -3.12 7.11
C ARG A 185 -6.32 -2.16 6.12
N ASP A 186 -6.79 -2.16 4.87
CA ASP A 186 -6.32 -1.17 3.87
C ASP A 186 -6.78 0.24 4.25
N ILE A 187 -7.94 0.38 4.89
CA ILE A 187 -8.41 1.68 5.40
C ILE A 187 -7.49 2.19 6.51
N TYR A 188 -7.11 1.32 7.46
CA TYR A 188 -6.12 1.67 8.49
C TYR A 188 -4.80 2.12 7.85
N ALA A 189 -4.27 1.30 6.94
CA ALA A 189 -3.01 1.58 6.25
C ALA A 189 -3.09 2.87 5.41
N PHE A 190 -4.25 3.18 4.81
CA PHE A 190 -4.50 4.45 4.14
C PHE A 190 -4.44 5.64 5.08
N GLY A 191 -4.99 5.54 6.30
CA GLY A 191 -4.82 6.55 7.35
C GLY A 191 -3.35 6.86 7.64
N CYS A 192 -2.56 5.80 7.88
CA CYS A 192 -1.10 5.91 8.05
C CYS A 192 -0.41 6.53 6.82
N THR A 193 -0.85 6.17 5.62
CA THR A 193 -0.31 6.69 4.35
C THR A 193 -0.64 8.15 4.13
N ILE A 194 -1.81 8.64 4.56
CA ILE A 194 -2.13 10.07 4.54
C ILE A 194 -1.09 10.83 5.37
N LEU A 195 -0.84 10.40 6.62
CA LEU A 195 0.17 11.02 7.48
C LEU A 195 1.57 11.00 6.83
N GLU A 196 1.92 9.87 6.21
CA GLU A 196 3.20 9.71 5.52
C GLU A 196 3.35 10.68 4.34
N ILE A 197 2.31 10.87 3.53
CA ILE A 197 2.30 11.81 2.39
C ILE A 197 2.39 13.27 2.86
N LEU A 198 1.75 13.59 3.99
CA LEU A 198 1.77 14.94 4.57
C LEU A 198 3.14 15.28 5.14
N THR A 199 3.76 14.35 5.88
CA THR A 199 5.01 14.60 6.61
C THR A 199 6.27 14.18 5.85
N LEU A 200 6.13 13.37 4.80
CA LEU A 200 7.21 12.67 4.09
C LEU A 200 8.04 11.75 5.00
N GLN A 201 7.46 11.34 6.13
CA GLN A 201 8.03 10.49 7.17
C GLN A 201 7.09 9.32 7.46
N PRO A 202 7.62 8.14 7.82
CA PRO A 202 6.77 7.03 8.22
C PRO A 202 5.99 7.33 9.50
N PRO A 203 4.83 6.69 9.75
CA PRO A 203 4.15 6.80 11.04
C PRO A 203 5.09 6.42 12.18
N PHE A 204 5.02 7.17 13.29
CA PHE A 204 5.92 7.01 14.45
C PHE A 204 7.42 7.11 14.10
N TYR A 205 7.81 7.98 13.16
CA TYR A 205 9.19 8.09 12.63
C TYR A 205 10.30 8.20 13.68
N ASP A 206 9.95 8.67 14.88
CA ASP A 206 10.81 8.87 16.04
C ASP A 206 10.94 7.65 16.97
N ARG A 207 10.19 6.57 16.69
CA ARG A 207 10.16 5.34 17.51
C ARG A 207 10.81 4.16 16.80
N THR A 208 11.41 3.25 17.57
CA THR A 208 11.86 1.94 17.07
C THR A 208 10.67 1.02 16.79
N ASP A 209 10.86 -0.01 15.96
CA ASP A 209 9.75 -0.93 15.63
C ASP A 209 9.16 -1.63 16.86
N TYR A 210 9.99 -1.94 17.88
CA TYR A 210 9.51 -2.47 19.16
C TYR A 210 8.59 -1.48 19.89
N MET A 211 9.00 -0.21 19.98
CA MET A 211 8.19 0.84 20.60
C MET A 211 6.89 1.10 19.83
N VAL A 212 6.92 0.98 18.50
CA VAL A 212 5.71 1.06 17.67
C VAL A 212 4.75 -0.08 18.00
N LEU A 213 5.24 -1.32 18.08
CA LEU A 213 4.41 -2.47 18.42
C LEU A 213 3.73 -2.29 19.79
N THR A 214 4.50 -1.90 20.82
CA THR A 214 3.94 -1.63 22.15
C THR A 214 2.89 -0.52 22.12
N ALA A 215 3.14 0.57 21.40
CA ALA A 215 2.22 1.69 21.26
C ALA A 215 0.92 1.29 20.56
N LEU A 216 1.01 0.53 19.46
CA LEU A 216 -0.15 0.04 18.72
C LEU A 216 -1.01 -0.89 19.59
N MET A 217 -0.39 -1.76 20.39
CA MET A 217 -1.09 -2.62 21.34
C MET A 217 -1.75 -1.85 22.48
N ALA A 218 -1.18 -0.71 22.89
CA ALA A 218 -1.77 0.20 23.87
C ALA A 218 -2.86 1.13 23.29
N GLY A 219 -3.15 1.03 21.98
CA GLY A 219 -4.13 1.88 21.31
C GLY A 219 -3.61 3.29 20.95
N GLU A 220 -2.32 3.55 21.11
CA GLU A 220 -1.72 4.83 20.72
C GLU A 220 -1.72 5.03 19.21
N ARG A 221 -1.77 6.29 18.76
CA ARG A 221 -1.69 6.70 17.35
C ARG A 221 -0.72 7.87 17.19
N PRO A 222 -0.17 8.09 15.99
CA PRO A 222 0.67 9.26 15.73
C PRO A 222 -0.07 10.56 16.04
N ALA A 223 0.65 11.51 16.63
CA ALA A 223 0.11 12.85 16.89
C ALA A 223 -0.06 13.65 15.60
N ARG A 224 -0.93 14.67 15.66
CA ARG A 224 -1.06 15.66 14.58
C ARG A 224 0.29 16.37 14.39
N PRO A 225 0.91 16.39 13.19
CA PRO A 225 2.15 17.10 12.97
C PRO A 225 1.93 18.62 13.07
N ASN A 226 2.79 19.29 13.85
CA ASN A 226 2.73 20.74 14.06
C ASN A 226 3.46 21.54 12.96
N ASN A 227 4.31 20.87 12.17
CA ASN A 227 5.18 21.48 11.17
C ASN A 227 4.61 21.43 9.75
N VAL A 228 3.41 20.87 9.57
CA VAL A 228 2.75 20.76 8.26
C VAL A 228 1.33 21.28 8.43
N TRP A 229 0.95 22.28 7.64
CA TRP A 229 -0.43 22.74 7.58
C TRP A 229 -1.23 21.88 6.61
N TYR A 230 -2.40 21.40 7.05
CA TYR A 230 -3.38 20.70 6.21
C TYR A 230 -4.77 20.80 6.85
N PRO A 231 -5.84 20.71 6.05
CA PRO A 231 -7.22 20.92 6.53
C PRO A 231 -7.62 19.97 7.66
N ASP A 232 -8.42 20.45 8.61
CA ASP A 232 -8.95 19.66 9.73
C ASP A 232 -9.75 18.46 9.22
N GLU A 233 -10.45 18.61 8.11
CA GLU A 233 -11.25 17.54 7.52
C GLU A 233 -10.39 16.36 7.01
N ILE A 234 -9.16 16.65 6.54
CA ILE A 234 -8.20 15.60 6.17
C ILE A 234 -7.70 14.92 7.44
N TRP A 235 -7.42 15.67 8.50
CA TRP A 235 -7.02 15.07 9.78
C TRP A 235 -8.11 14.19 10.40
N ASP A 236 -9.36 14.66 10.36
CA ASP A 236 -10.51 13.90 10.84
C ASP A 236 -10.73 12.64 10.03
N LEU A 237 -10.49 12.69 8.71
CA LEU A 237 -10.47 11.49 7.87
C LEU A 237 -9.33 10.54 8.29
N THR A 238 -8.11 11.04 8.44
CA THR A 238 -6.95 10.26 8.89
C THR A 238 -7.25 9.54 10.20
N THR A 239 -7.81 10.27 11.19
CA THR A 239 -8.05 9.73 12.52
C THR A 239 -9.16 8.69 12.58
N ARG A 240 -10.20 8.83 11.75
CA ARG A 240 -11.22 7.78 11.57
C ARG A 240 -10.67 6.56 10.84
N CYS A 241 -9.79 6.75 9.86
CA CYS A 241 -9.21 5.64 9.09
C CYS A 241 -8.43 4.67 9.98
N TRP A 242 -7.67 5.15 10.97
CA TRP A 242 -6.86 4.32 11.86
C TRP A 242 -7.50 4.02 13.22
N ALA A 243 -8.84 4.07 13.32
CA ALA A 243 -9.56 3.71 14.53
C ALA A 243 -9.15 2.32 15.06
N GLN A 244 -9.14 2.16 16.39
CA GLN A 244 -8.78 0.90 17.05
C GLN A 244 -9.66 -0.25 16.55
N GLU A 245 -10.97 -0.09 16.72
CA GLU A 245 -11.95 -1.05 16.24
C GLU A 245 -12.08 -1.00 14.72
N ALA A 246 -11.90 -2.15 14.07
CA ALA A 246 -11.97 -2.30 12.62
C ALA A 246 -13.33 -1.84 12.04
N THR A 247 -14.42 -2.09 12.76
CA THR A 247 -15.80 -1.71 12.38
C THR A 247 -16.09 -0.22 12.55
N ALA A 248 -15.29 0.51 13.33
CA ALA A 248 -15.43 1.95 13.49
C ALA A 248 -14.71 2.74 12.38
N ARG A 249 -13.92 2.07 11.55
CA ARG A 249 -13.24 2.68 10.40
C ARG A 249 -14.25 2.97 9.29
N PRO A 250 -14.11 4.08 8.55
CA PRO A 250 -14.99 4.38 7.44
C PRO A 250 -14.88 3.32 6.34
N THR A 251 -15.96 3.15 5.60
CA THR A 251 -15.97 2.37 4.37
C THR A 251 -15.10 3.04 3.31
N VAL A 252 -14.63 2.26 2.34
CA VAL A 252 -13.84 2.79 1.22
C VAL A 252 -14.60 3.85 0.41
N HIS A 253 -15.92 3.74 0.33
CA HIS A 253 -16.77 4.72 -0.34
C HIS A 253 -16.76 6.07 0.39
N GLU A 254 -16.83 6.07 1.72
CA GLU A 254 -16.73 7.30 2.53
C GLU A 254 -15.34 7.93 2.41
N VAL A 255 -14.29 7.11 2.40
CA VAL A 255 -12.90 7.56 2.21
C VAL A 255 -12.71 8.21 0.83
N TYR A 256 -13.20 7.57 -0.23
CA TYR A 256 -13.15 8.11 -1.59
C TYR A 256 -13.93 9.43 -1.69
N SER A 257 -15.15 9.48 -1.14
CA SER A 257 -16.01 10.66 -1.18
C SER A 257 -15.39 11.85 -0.45
N ALA A 258 -14.82 11.62 0.74
CA ALA A 258 -14.11 12.64 1.49
C ALA A 258 -12.87 13.15 0.73
N SER A 259 -12.07 12.24 0.17
CA SER A 259 -10.88 12.59 -0.62
C SER A 259 -11.24 13.40 -1.88
N LYS A 260 -12.35 13.06 -2.53
CA LYS A 260 -12.86 13.74 -3.72
C LYS A 260 -13.26 15.18 -3.43
N THR A 261 -14.02 15.39 -2.35
CA THR A 261 -14.43 16.72 -1.89
C THR A 261 -13.22 17.60 -1.62
N GLN A 262 -12.19 17.05 -0.96
CA GLN A 262 -10.98 17.79 -0.62
C GLN A 262 -10.14 18.16 -1.85
N SER A 263 -9.98 17.25 -2.82
CA SER A 263 -9.32 17.57 -4.09
C SER A 263 -10.04 18.69 -4.86
N GLN A 264 -11.38 18.64 -4.92
CA GLN A 264 -12.18 19.68 -5.57
C GLN A 264 -12.07 21.04 -4.88
N LEU A 265 -12.03 21.06 -3.55
CA LEU A 265 -11.84 22.28 -2.78
C LEU A 265 -10.46 22.91 -3.06
N HIS A 266 -9.41 22.10 -3.06
CA HIS A 266 -8.05 22.55 -3.37
C HIS A 266 -7.96 23.19 -4.77
N LEU A 267 -8.57 22.55 -5.78
CA LEU A 267 -8.60 23.09 -7.15
C LEU A 267 -9.32 24.44 -7.22
N ARG A 268 -10.45 24.58 -6.52
CA ARG A 268 -11.20 25.86 -6.46
C ARG A 268 -10.40 26.97 -5.80
N ILE A 269 -9.67 26.68 -4.72
CA ILE A 269 -8.82 27.67 -4.04
C ILE A 269 -7.65 28.07 -4.94
N SER A 270 -6.97 27.09 -5.55
CA SER A 270 -5.83 27.34 -6.43
C SER A 270 -6.21 28.18 -7.66
N ALA A 271 -7.38 27.92 -8.26
CA ALA A 271 -7.90 28.70 -9.38
C ALA A 271 -8.19 30.16 -9.00
N LYS A 272 -8.63 30.42 -7.76
CA LYS A 272 -8.86 31.79 -7.26
C LYS A 272 -7.55 32.54 -7.00
N LEU A 273 -6.53 31.86 -6.49
CA LEU A 273 -5.23 32.46 -6.19
C LEU A 273 -4.35 32.69 -7.44
N GLY A 274 -4.55 31.92 -8.51
CA GLY A 274 -3.83 32.09 -9.78
C GLY A 274 -4.48 33.08 -10.76
N ALA A 275 -5.65 33.62 -10.42
CA ALA A 275 -6.39 34.59 -11.25
C ALA A 275 -6.23 36.05 -10.78
N SER A 276 -5.35 36.30 -9.81
CA SER A 276 -4.96 37.60 -9.25
C SER A 276 -3.50 37.91 -9.55
#